data_AF-F5J3B2-F1
#
_entry.id   AF-F5J3B2-F1
#
_cell.length_a   1.000
_cell.length_b   1.000
_cell.length_c   1.000
_cell.angle_alpha   90.00
_cell.angle_beta   90.00
_cell.angle_gamma   90.00
#
_symmetry.space_group_name_H-M   'P 1'
#
loop_
_entity.id
_entity.type
_entity.pdbx_description
1 polymer ?
#
loop_
_entity_poly.entity_id
_entity_poly.type
_entity_poly.pdbx_seq_one_letter_code
_entity_poly.pdbx_strand_id
1 'polypeptide(L)'
;MFFTEDEDLEKGELILRRKYNTLSKDELSLIKPIWALRLEEMQSPHHPDLFKKFPEQFHEYCFLKAKVETLLLDSDLRYSELDANNIFDNRWHHEYRYITTLERWQQGLPVDPPLCDYNKELKVSDGRHRIVLCYYLGINTIPISVRAEKVDLIREKFSFEQM
;
A
#
# COMPACT_ATOMS: atom_id res chain seq x y z
N MET A 1 7.11 -30.67 -11.05
CA MET A 1 7.36 -30.63 -9.59
C MET A 1 6.91 -29.26 -9.15
N PHE A 2 5.73 -29.15 -8.54
CA PHE A 2 5.24 -27.88 -8.01
C PHE A 2 5.94 -27.70 -6.67
N PHE A 3 6.95 -26.83 -6.62
CA PHE A 3 7.48 -26.36 -5.34
C PHE A 3 6.36 -25.52 -4.73
N THR A 4 5.71 -26.02 -3.69
CA THR A 4 4.88 -25.18 -2.84
C THR A 4 5.82 -24.33 -2.02
N GLU A 5 5.77 -23.00 -2.15
CA GLU A 5 6.57 -22.03 -1.37
C GLU A 5 6.36 -22.15 0.16
N ASP A 6 5.56 -23.11 0.63
CA ASP A 6 5.27 -23.41 2.03
C ASP A 6 6.39 -24.14 2.77
N GLU A 7 7.30 -24.85 2.08
CA GLU A 7 8.32 -25.70 2.74
C GLU A 7 9.34 -24.89 3.57
N ASP A 8 9.51 -23.60 3.25
CA ASP A 8 10.48 -22.70 3.90
C ASP A 8 9.84 -21.69 4.88
N LEU A 9 8.52 -21.76 5.12
CA LEU A 9 7.82 -20.78 5.95
C LEU A 9 7.88 -21.10 7.44
N GLU A 10 8.04 -20.07 8.26
CA GLU A 10 7.94 -20.22 9.71
C GLU A 10 6.51 -20.62 10.12
N LYS A 11 6.38 -21.33 11.23
CA LYS A 11 5.07 -21.79 11.73
C LYS A 11 4.08 -20.63 11.91
N GLY A 12 4.55 -19.45 12.34
CA GLY A 12 3.71 -18.25 12.49
C GLY A 12 3.19 -17.72 11.15
N GLU A 13 4.03 -17.72 10.12
CA GLU A 13 3.69 -17.29 8.77
C GLU A 13 2.63 -18.20 8.14
N LEU A 14 2.79 -19.52 8.28
CA LEU A 14 1.80 -20.49 7.80
C LEU A 14 0.43 -20.34 8.49
N ILE A 15 0.43 -20.03 9.79
CA ILE A 15 -0.83 -19.79 10.54
C ILE A 15 -1.52 -18.53 10.01
N LEU A 16 -0.77 -17.44 9.80
CA LEU A 16 -1.31 -16.21 9.24
C LEU A 16 -1.81 -16.40 7.81
N ARG A 17 -1.03 -17.05 6.94
CA ARG A 17 -1.43 -17.40 5.57
C ARG A 17 -2.77 -18.13 5.55
N ARG A 18 -2.89 -19.19 6.34
CA ARG A 18 -4.13 -19.97 6.44
C ARG A 18 -5.30 -19.14 6.94
N LYS A 19 -5.10 -18.34 8.00
CA LYS A 19 -6.13 -17.45 8.56
C LYS A 19 -6.74 -16.55 7.48
N TYR A 20 -5.92 -15.88 6.68
CA TYR A 20 -6.40 -14.93 5.68
C TYR A 20 -6.88 -15.58 4.39
N ASN A 21 -6.25 -16.65 3.92
CA ASN A 21 -6.66 -17.35 2.71
C ASN A 21 -8.03 -18.03 2.85
N THR A 22 -8.50 -18.26 4.08
CA THR A 22 -9.83 -18.84 4.35
C THR A 22 -10.95 -17.80 4.38
N LEU A 23 -10.63 -16.51 4.47
CA LEU A 23 -11.63 -15.44 4.51
C LEU A 23 -12.12 -15.13 3.10
N SER A 24 -13.43 -14.98 2.96
CA SER A 24 -14.04 -14.46 1.73
C SER A 24 -13.68 -12.99 1.51
N LYS A 25 -13.81 -12.51 0.27
CA LYS A 25 -13.64 -11.09 -0.07
C LYS A 25 -14.55 -10.19 0.77
N ASP A 26 -15.79 -10.63 1.04
CA ASP A 26 -16.74 -9.87 1.86
C ASP A 26 -16.25 -9.75 3.31
N GLU A 27 -15.76 -10.84 3.91
CA GLU A 27 -15.17 -10.83 5.25
C GLU A 27 -13.92 -9.94 5.32
N LEU A 28 -13.05 -10.02 4.32
CA LEU A 28 -11.86 -9.17 4.22
C LEU A 28 -12.22 -7.69 4.11
N SER A 29 -13.30 -7.34 3.39
CA SER A 29 -13.77 -5.95 3.24
C SER A 29 -14.29 -5.31 4.53
N LEU A 30 -14.55 -6.12 5.57
CA LEU A 30 -14.88 -5.65 6.91
C LEU A 30 -13.67 -5.07 7.63
N ILE A 31 -12.44 -5.49 7.26
CA ILE A 31 -11.20 -4.94 7.79
C ILE A 31 -10.99 -3.54 7.19
N LYS A 32 -11.15 -2.51 8.03
CA LYS A 32 -11.06 -1.11 7.58
C LYS A 32 -9.61 -0.63 7.53
N PRO A 33 -9.18 0.02 6.44
CA PRO A 33 -7.85 0.60 6.36
C PRO A 33 -7.61 1.63 7.45
N ILE A 34 -6.43 1.55 8.06
CA ILE A 34 -5.92 2.53 9.01
C ILE A 34 -4.59 3.03 8.46
N TRP A 35 -4.50 4.33 8.23
CA TRP A 35 -3.34 4.94 7.58
C TRP A 35 -2.55 5.80 8.57
N ALA A 36 -1.23 5.70 8.53
CA ALA A 36 -0.34 6.60 9.26
C ALA A 36 -0.30 7.95 8.53
N LEU A 37 -1.10 8.91 9.00
CA LEU A 37 -1.15 10.28 8.44
C LEU A 37 -0.38 11.28 9.30
N ARG A 38 0.25 10.80 10.37
CA ARG A 38 1.17 11.56 11.20
C ARG A 38 2.55 10.94 11.08
N LEU A 39 3.58 11.78 10.95
CA LEU A 39 4.94 11.33 10.69
C LEU A 39 5.46 10.40 11.80
N GLU A 40 5.07 10.67 13.05
CA GLU A 40 5.40 9.85 14.22
C GLU A 40 4.80 8.43 14.20
N GLU A 41 3.81 8.17 13.34
CA GLU A 41 3.18 6.86 13.18
C GLU A 41 3.78 6.05 12.03
N MET A 42 4.55 6.70 11.13
CA MET A 42 5.07 6.07 9.92
C MET A 42 6.23 5.10 10.21
N GLN A 43 6.28 3.99 9.48
CA GLN A 43 7.21 2.87 9.74
C GLN A 43 8.25 2.63 8.63
N SER A 44 8.02 3.10 7.42
CA SER A 44 8.82 2.79 6.23
C SER A 44 10.18 3.49 6.29
N PRO A 45 11.34 2.81 6.12
CA PRO A 45 12.70 3.35 6.30
C PRO A 45 13.03 4.57 5.43
N HIS A 46 12.27 4.81 4.36
CA HIS A 46 12.32 6.07 3.59
C HIS A 46 11.84 7.29 4.40
N HIS A 47 11.26 7.08 5.58
CA HIS A 47 10.72 8.12 6.45
C HIS A 47 11.48 8.31 7.79
N PRO A 48 11.76 7.30 8.63
CA PRO A 48 12.37 7.50 9.95
C PRO A 48 13.88 7.73 9.89
N ASP A 49 14.63 7.15 8.95
CA ASP A 49 16.07 7.41 8.81
C ASP A 49 16.36 8.76 8.14
N LEU A 50 15.49 9.17 7.21
CA LEU A 50 15.52 10.51 6.62
C LEU A 50 15.05 11.58 7.63
N PHE A 51 14.03 11.31 8.46
CA PHE A 51 13.63 12.21 9.54
C PHE A 51 14.71 12.39 10.62
N LYS A 52 15.41 11.30 10.99
CA LYS A 52 16.54 11.38 11.95
C LYS A 52 17.77 12.07 11.38
N LYS A 53 18.02 11.99 10.07
CA LYS A 53 19.20 12.60 9.43
C LYS A 53 18.95 13.99 8.85
N PHE A 54 17.73 14.30 8.40
CA PHE A 54 17.36 15.50 7.65
C PHE A 54 15.90 15.91 7.95
N PRO A 55 15.57 16.30 9.20
CA PRO A 55 14.22 16.70 9.58
C PRO A 55 13.65 17.83 8.71
N GLU A 56 14.50 18.71 8.19
CA GLU A 56 14.12 19.80 7.28
C GLU A 56 13.60 19.35 5.91
N GLN A 57 13.98 18.16 5.43
CA GLN A 57 13.48 17.58 4.16
C GLN A 57 12.11 16.91 4.33
N PHE A 58 11.62 16.76 5.57
CA PHE A 58 10.32 16.15 5.85
C PHE A 58 9.14 17.13 5.81
N HIS A 59 9.42 18.44 5.80
CA HIS A 59 8.44 19.45 5.41
C HIS A 59 8.01 19.30 3.92
N GLU A 60 8.68 18.43 3.17
CA GLU A 60 8.43 18.17 1.76
C GLU A 60 7.38 17.08 1.52
N TYR A 61 6.69 16.47 2.49
CA TYR A 61 5.66 15.47 2.16
C TYR A 61 4.27 15.90 2.61
N CYS A 62 3.31 15.74 1.69
CA CYS A 62 1.90 16.04 1.90
C CYS A 62 1.06 14.80 1.57
N PHE A 63 -0.13 14.73 2.16
CA PHE A 63 -1.08 13.67 1.86
C PHE A 63 -2.12 14.14 0.86
N LEU A 64 -2.34 13.32 -0.17
CA LEU A 64 -3.45 13.48 -1.11
C LEU A 64 -4.39 12.30 -0.99
N LYS A 65 -5.68 12.56 -1.16
CA LYS A 65 -6.70 11.51 -1.32
C LYS A 65 -6.79 11.17 -2.80
N ALA A 66 -6.31 9.99 -3.14
CA ALA A 66 -6.20 9.49 -4.50
C ALA A 66 -7.29 8.46 -4.80
N LYS A 67 -7.76 8.45 -6.05
CA LYS A 67 -8.63 7.38 -6.57
C LYS A 67 -7.79 6.13 -6.80
N VAL A 68 -8.19 5.01 -6.21
CA VAL A 68 -7.45 3.73 -6.30
C VAL A 68 -7.36 3.23 -7.74
N GLU A 69 -8.43 3.38 -8.52
CA GLU A 69 -8.44 3.02 -9.95
C GLU A 69 -7.40 3.82 -10.76
N THR A 70 -7.31 5.14 -10.53
CA THR A 70 -6.28 5.99 -11.16
C THR A 70 -4.87 5.55 -10.78
N LEU A 71 -4.64 5.18 -9.51
CA LEU A 71 -3.35 4.65 -9.09
C LEU A 71 -3.01 3.32 -9.78
N LEU A 72 -3.99 2.47 -10.08
CA LEU A 72 -3.76 1.19 -10.73
C LEU A 72 -3.52 1.33 -12.24
N LEU A 73 -4.30 2.18 -12.91
CA LEU A 73 -4.35 2.26 -14.37
C LEU A 73 -3.43 3.35 -14.95
N ASP A 74 -3.21 4.45 -14.23
CA ASP A 74 -2.51 5.63 -14.73
C ASP A 74 -1.10 5.81 -14.14
N SER A 75 -0.63 4.82 -13.37
CA SER A 75 0.74 4.78 -12.85
C SER A 75 1.58 3.65 -13.46
N ASP A 76 2.83 3.53 -13.00
CA ASP A 76 3.71 2.41 -13.33
C ASP A 76 3.18 1.04 -12.86
N LEU A 77 2.18 0.98 -11.96
CA LEU A 77 1.55 -0.28 -11.53
C LEU A 77 0.86 -1.03 -12.67
N ARG A 78 0.40 -0.35 -13.72
CA ARG A 78 -0.27 -1.01 -14.86
C ARG A 78 0.63 -2.02 -15.57
N TYR A 79 1.94 -1.93 -15.34
CA TYR A 79 2.95 -2.85 -15.87
C TYR A 79 3.44 -3.88 -14.84
N SER A 80 2.89 -3.88 -13.64
CA SER A 80 3.32 -4.79 -12.57
C SER A 80 2.77 -6.21 -12.76
N GLU A 81 3.48 -7.21 -12.22
CA GLU A 81 2.99 -8.60 -12.20
C GLU A 81 1.89 -8.87 -11.15
N LEU A 82 1.38 -7.84 -10.46
CA LEU A 82 0.38 -7.99 -9.40
C LEU A 82 -1.02 -8.10 -10.02
N ASP A 83 -1.74 -9.17 -9.67
CA ASP A 83 -3.13 -9.35 -10.11
C ASP A 83 -4.09 -8.71 -9.09
N ALA A 84 -4.74 -7.63 -9.49
CA ALA A 84 -5.69 -6.93 -8.63
C ALA A 84 -7.03 -7.67 -8.43
N ASN A 85 -7.28 -8.73 -9.19
CA ASN A 85 -8.44 -9.60 -9.03
C ASN A 85 -8.14 -10.85 -8.20
N ASN A 86 -6.86 -11.18 -7.99
CA ASN A 86 -6.44 -12.32 -7.20
C ASN A 86 -5.18 -12.04 -6.38
N ILE A 87 -5.36 -11.65 -5.12
CA ILE A 87 -4.26 -11.35 -4.20
C ILE A 87 -3.66 -12.58 -3.49
N PHE A 88 -4.31 -13.75 -3.58
CA PHE A 88 -3.85 -15.01 -3.00
C PHE A 88 -3.60 -16.03 -4.12
N ASP A 89 -2.48 -15.85 -4.83
CA ASP A 89 -2.12 -16.56 -6.05
C ASP A 89 -0.99 -17.59 -5.87
N ASN A 90 -0.70 -17.94 -4.62
CA ASN A 90 0.37 -18.79 -4.14
C ASN A 90 1.77 -18.18 -4.16
N ARG A 91 1.95 -16.91 -4.57
CA ARG A 91 3.23 -16.18 -4.47
C ARG A 91 3.37 -15.57 -3.07
N TRP A 92 3.94 -16.34 -2.15
CA TRP A 92 4.07 -15.99 -0.74
C TRP A 92 4.68 -14.60 -0.51
N HIS A 93 5.73 -14.24 -1.23
CA HIS A 93 6.39 -12.94 -1.09
C HIS A 93 5.46 -11.74 -1.38
N HIS A 94 4.41 -11.93 -2.20
CA HIS A 94 3.35 -10.93 -2.39
C HIS A 94 2.22 -11.10 -1.37
N GLU A 95 1.75 -12.33 -1.16
CA GLU A 95 0.69 -12.64 -0.19
C GLU A 95 1.02 -12.13 1.21
N TYR A 96 2.26 -12.34 1.65
CA TYR A 96 2.76 -11.87 2.94
C TYR A 96 2.59 -10.36 3.11
N ARG A 97 2.80 -9.56 2.05
CA ARG A 97 2.62 -8.10 2.10
C ARG A 97 1.15 -7.71 2.24
N TYR A 98 0.24 -8.45 1.60
CA TYR A 98 -1.20 -8.26 1.78
C TYR A 98 -1.64 -8.67 3.20
N ILE A 99 -1.22 -9.85 3.65
CA ILE A 99 -1.54 -10.43 4.96
C ILE A 99 -1.06 -9.54 6.10
N THR A 100 0.18 -9.06 6.04
CA THR A 100 0.72 -8.17 7.07
C THR A 100 -0.02 -6.83 7.11
N THR A 101 -0.43 -6.30 5.96
CA THR A 101 -1.27 -5.09 5.90
C THR A 101 -2.65 -5.33 6.54
N LEU A 102 -3.31 -6.43 6.18
CA LEU A 102 -4.61 -6.82 6.74
C LEU A 102 -4.54 -7.06 8.25
N GLU A 103 -3.52 -7.77 8.73
CA GLU A 103 -3.33 -8.05 10.15
C GLU A 103 -3.14 -6.78 10.97
N ARG A 104 -2.34 -5.84 10.45
CA ARG A 104 -2.17 -4.54 11.12
C ARG A 104 -3.49 -3.78 11.21
N TRP A 105 -4.22 -3.66 10.11
CA TRP A 105 -5.54 -3.00 10.13
C TRP A 105 -6.53 -3.70 11.05
N GLN A 106 -6.56 -5.03 11.06
CA GLN A 106 -7.40 -5.80 11.97
C GLN A 106 -7.04 -5.57 13.44
N GLN A 107 -5.76 -5.37 13.75
CA GLN A 107 -5.26 -5.07 15.10
C GLN A 107 -5.37 -3.59 15.50
N GLY A 108 -5.93 -2.72 14.64
CA GLY A 108 -6.01 -1.29 14.92
C GLY A 108 -4.70 -0.53 14.69
N LEU A 109 -3.71 -1.15 14.04
CA LEU A 109 -2.40 -0.56 13.79
C LEU A 109 -2.37 0.15 12.44
N PRO A 110 -1.88 1.40 12.37
CA PRO A 110 -1.80 2.13 11.12
C PRO A 110 -0.73 1.54 10.20
N VAL A 111 -0.91 1.74 8.89
CA VAL A 111 0.06 1.38 7.85
C VAL A 111 0.37 2.63 7.03
N ASP A 112 1.61 2.76 6.57
CA ASP A 112 2.02 3.92 5.78
C ASP A 112 1.24 4.01 4.46
N PRO A 113 0.75 5.20 4.07
CA PRO A 113 0.18 5.41 2.75
C PRO A 113 1.20 5.06 1.64
N PRO A 114 0.75 4.69 0.44
CA PRO A 114 1.65 4.54 -0.71
C PRO A 114 2.42 5.83 -0.98
N LEU A 115 3.69 5.68 -1.35
CA LEU A 115 4.56 6.79 -1.71
C LEU A 115 4.51 6.99 -3.22
N CYS A 116 4.02 8.15 -3.64
CA CYS A 116 3.89 8.50 -5.04
C CYS A 116 4.76 9.70 -5.40
N ASP A 117 5.31 9.69 -6.61
CA ASP A 117 6.02 10.81 -7.21
C ASP A 117 5.53 11.02 -8.64
N TYR A 118 5.75 12.21 -9.18
CA TYR A 118 5.41 12.55 -10.54
C TYR A 118 6.59 13.22 -11.25
N ASN A 119 7.00 12.59 -12.36
CA ASN A 119 7.95 13.16 -13.29
C ASN A 119 7.32 13.26 -14.69
N LYS A 120 7.36 12.19 -15.48
CA LYS A 120 6.66 12.10 -16.78
C LYS A 120 5.35 11.31 -16.69
N GLU A 121 5.28 10.42 -15.71
CA GLU A 121 4.15 9.59 -15.36
C GLU A 121 4.06 9.53 -13.84
N LEU A 122 2.90 9.11 -13.32
CA LEU A 122 2.73 8.82 -11.91
C LEU A 122 3.51 7.55 -11.55
N LYS A 123 4.39 7.64 -10.57
CA LYS A 123 5.20 6.52 -10.10
C LYS A 123 4.84 6.18 -8.67
N VAL A 124 4.68 4.90 -8.39
CA VAL A 124 4.51 4.37 -7.04
C VAL A 124 5.84 3.79 -6.58
N SER A 125 6.56 4.61 -5.81
CA SER A 125 7.88 4.29 -5.27
C SER A 125 7.78 3.24 -4.15
N ASP A 126 6.72 3.28 -3.35
CA ASP A 126 6.41 2.27 -2.34
C ASP A 126 4.89 2.09 -2.18
N GLY A 127 4.47 0.91 -1.71
CA GLY A 127 3.06 0.64 -1.37
C GLY A 127 2.21 0.08 -2.51
N ARG A 128 2.81 -0.48 -3.56
CA ARG A 128 2.10 -1.15 -4.67
C ARG A 128 1.10 -2.20 -4.17
N HIS A 129 1.53 -3.09 -3.26
CA HIS A 129 0.65 -4.09 -2.64
C HIS A 129 -0.52 -3.47 -1.88
N ARG A 130 -0.35 -2.30 -1.27
CA ARG A 130 -1.43 -1.63 -0.54
C ARG A 130 -2.47 -1.05 -1.48
N ILE A 131 -2.05 -0.52 -2.63
CA ILE A 131 -2.95 -0.06 -3.70
C ILE A 131 -3.75 -1.24 -4.26
N VAL A 132 -3.07 -2.33 -4.61
CA VAL A 132 -3.69 -3.54 -5.16
C VAL A 132 -4.67 -4.16 -4.17
N LEU A 133 -4.30 -4.25 -2.88
CA LEU A 133 -5.21 -4.70 -1.83
C LEU A 133 -6.45 -3.80 -1.72
N CYS A 134 -6.27 -2.48 -1.74
CA CYS A 134 -7.41 -1.56 -1.67
C CYS A 134 -8.35 -1.72 -2.87
N TYR A 135 -7.81 -1.92 -4.07
CA TYR A 135 -8.60 -2.21 -5.26
C TYR A 135 -9.37 -3.53 -5.08
N TYR A 136 -8.67 -4.59 -4.67
CA TYR A 136 -9.26 -5.91 -4.43
C TYR A 136 -10.42 -5.84 -3.43
N LEU A 137 -10.30 -5.04 -2.37
CA LEU A 137 -11.32 -4.85 -1.33
C LEU A 137 -12.45 -3.88 -1.73
N GLY A 138 -12.40 -3.27 -2.93
CA GLY A 138 -13.41 -2.32 -3.40
C GLY A 138 -13.32 -0.95 -2.72
N ILE A 139 -12.15 -0.56 -2.22
CA ILE A 139 -11.90 0.77 -1.66
C ILE A 139 -11.63 1.74 -2.81
N ASN A 140 -12.47 2.78 -2.91
CA ASN A 140 -12.42 3.72 -4.03
C ASN A 140 -11.32 4.78 -3.90
N THR A 141 -11.02 5.21 -2.66
CA THR A 141 -10.04 6.27 -2.40
C THR A 141 -9.16 5.96 -1.21
N ILE A 142 -7.88 6.30 -1.31
CA ILE A 142 -6.89 6.12 -0.23
C ILE A 142 -6.00 7.36 -0.11
N PRO A 143 -5.40 7.61 1.06
CA PRO A 143 -4.30 8.55 1.18
C PRO A 143 -3.07 8.04 0.44
N ILE A 144 -2.35 8.95 -0.21
CA ILE A 144 -0.99 8.77 -0.72
C ILE A 144 -0.09 9.84 -0.16
N SER A 145 1.19 9.51 0.05
CA SER A 145 2.22 10.49 0.39
C SER A 145 2.90 10.96 -0.90
N VAL A 146 3.01 12.28 -1.07
CA VAL A 146 3.65 12.91 -2.23
C VAL A 146 4.57 14.03 -1.78
N ARG A 147 5.57 14.34 -2.60
CA ARG A 147 6.41 15.51 -2.39
C ARG A 147 5.60 16.81 -2.51
N ALA A 148 5.78 17.76 -1.61
CA ALA A 148 5.02 18.99 -1.48
C ALA A 148 5.14 19.84 -2.75
N GLU A 149 6.35 19.90 -3.34
CA GLU A 149 6.59 20.57 -4.61
C GLU A 149 5.91 19.90 -5.82
N LYS A 150 5.37 18.70 -5.65
CA LYS A 150 4.63 17.94 -6.69
C LYS A 150 3.12 17.93 -6.47
N VAL A 151 2.64 18.41 -5.32
CA VAL A 151 1.22 18.35 -4.94
C VAL A 151 0.32 18.96 -6.02
N ASP A 152 0.55 20.22 -6.37
CA ASP A 152 -0.34 20.93 -7.31
C ASP A 152 -0.36 20.26 -8.69
N LEU A 153 0.80 19.81 -9.17
CA LEU A 153 0.93 19.11 -10.44
C LEU A 153 0.18 17.77 -10.46
N ILE A 154 0.28 16.99 -9.37
CA ILE A 154 -0.43 15.70 -9.24
C ILE A 154 -1.94 15.95 -9.14
N ARG A 155 -2.36 16.94 -8.36
CA ARG A 155 -3.78 17.31 -8.22
C ARG A 155 -4.40 17.74 -9.54
N GLU A 156 -3.72 18.58 -10.30
CA GLU A 156 -4.20 19.07 -11.61
C GLU A 156 -4.36 17.91 -12.61
N LYS A 157 -3.38 17.00 -12.66
CA LYS A 157 -3.39 15.90 -13.64
C LYS A 157 -4.36 14.77 -13.31
N PHE A 158 -4.48 14.41 -12.03
CA PHE A 158 -5.19 13.20 -11.61
C PHE A 158 -6.47 13.51 -10.82
N SER A 159 -6.79 14.80 -10.62
CA SER A 159 -7.95 15.25 -9.83
C SER A 159 -7.96 14.67 -8.42
N PHE A 160 -6.78 14.55 -7.80
CA PHE A 160 -6.65 14.13 -6.40
C PHE A 160 -6.98 15.29 -5.46
N GLU A 161 -7.56 14.96 -4.30
CA GLU A 161 -7.98 15.94 -3.30
C GLU A 161 -6.88 16.15 -2.26
N GLN A 162 -6.67 17.39 -1.81
CA GLN A 162 -5.82 17.64 -0.65
C GLN A 162 -6.52 17.11 0.61
N MET A 163 -5.78 16.38 1.44
CA MET A 163 -6.25 15.95 2.76
C MET A 163 -5.94 16.98 3.83
#